data_AF-A0A8B9GC77-F1
#
_entry.id   AF-A0A8B9GC77-F1
#
_cell.length_a   1.000
_cell.length_b   1.000
_cell.length_c   1.000
_cell.angle_alpha   90.00
_cell.angle_beta   90.00
_cell.angle_gamma   90.00
#
_symmetry.space_group_name_H-M   'P 1'
#
loop_
_entity.id
_entity.type
_entity.pdbx_description
1 polymer ?
#
loop_
_entity_poly.entity_id
_entity_poly.type
_entity_poly.pdbx_seq_one_letter_code
_entity_poly.pdbx_strand_id
1 'polypeptide(L)'
;MLWAVLCLLVPLATCSPILSLEHSSLEEDVPLFDEILSEQDGVDFNTLLQNMKNEFLKTLNLSDIPLHESAKVDPPEYMLELYNRFATDRTSMPSANIIRSFKNEDLASHPIGVTGIRKYPLLFNVSIPHHEEITMAELRLYTLVERDQMLYDGLDRKVTIFEVLENDRLGVGEERKIMALASRQIYGTSSEWESFEVTEAIRRWRRAGLTTHRLEVHIESREGEEQNGEGKLDIDINSEAKHVPLLIVFSDDQSNDKKEEKQELNEMIDHEQLLDLENLEVGNFHGQPGEEALLQMRSNIIYDSTARIRRNAKGNYCKKTPLYIDFKEIGWDSWIIAPAGYEAYECHGVCAYPLTEHVTPTKHAIVQTLVHLKNPQKASKACCVPTKLDPISILYLDAGVVTYKFKYEGMVVSECGCR
;
A
#
# COMPACT_ATOMS: atom_id res chain seq x y z
N MET A 1 -25.55 65.00 53.94
CA MET A 1 -26.89 64.55 53.51
C MET A 1 -26.96 64.60 51.99
N LEU A 2 -27.21 63.45 51.35
CA LEU A 2 -27.69 63.18 49.97
C LEU A 2 -26.91 63.83 48.77
N TRP A 3 -26.16 63.06 47.95
CA TRP A 3 -26.54 62.28 46.72
C TRP A 3 -27.11 63.18 45.60
N ALA A 4 -26.68 63.18 44.31
CA ALA A 4 -26.05 62.15 43.50
C ALA A 4 -25.48 62.68 42.12
N VAL A 5 -24.59 61.87 41.52
CA VAL A 5 -24.39 61.55 40.07
C VAL A 5 -23.85 62.61 39.08
N LEU A 6 -22.65 62.35 38.55
CA LEU A 6 -22.36 62.28 37.10
C LEU A 6 -20.92 61.73 36.87
N CYS A 7 -20.74 60.82 35.92
CA CYS A 7 -19.73 60.89 34.85
C CYS A 7 -19.33 59.52 34.26
N LEU A 8 -19.26 59.53 32.93
CA LEU A 8 -18.61 58.57 32.04
C LEU A 8 -17.11 58.45 32.35
N LEU A 9 -16.52 57.27 32.10
CA LEU A 9 -15.30 57.07 31.30
C LEU A 9 -14.89 55.57 31.23
N VAL A 10 -14.45 55.20 30.03
CA VAL A 10 -13.86 53.94 29.52
C VAL A 10 -12.38 53.85 30.01
N PRO A 11 -11.49 52.85 29.71
CA PRO A 11 -11.54 51.42 29.35
C PRO A 11 -10.61 50.54 30.27
N LEU A 12 -10.39 49.27 29.87
CA LEU A 12 -9.11 48.52 29.81
C LEU A 12 -9.05 47.17 30.57
N ALA A 13 -8.59 46.19 29.80
CA ALA A 13 -7.65 45.11 30.15
C ALA A 13 -8.16 43.87 30.90
N THR A 14 -8.25 42.79 30.12
CA THR A 14 -7.63 41.46 30.33
C THR A 14 -7.63 40.84 31.74
N CYS A 15 -8.31 39.70 31.88
CA CYS A 15 -7.72 38.40 32.22
C CYS A 15 -8.82 37.38 32.53
N SER A 16 -8.77 36.21 31.91
CA SER A 16 -9.46 35.01 32.39
C SER A 16 -8.80 34.51 33.67
N PRO A 17 -9.55 33.87 34.59
CA PRO A 17 -9.26 32.46 34.88
C PRO A 17 -10.54 31.62 35.20
N ILE A 18 -10.69 30.39 34.67
CA ILE A 18 -10.38 29.07 35.29
C ILE A 18 -11.63 28.38 35.91
N LEU A 19 -11.94 27.18 35.36
CA LEU A 19 -12.59 25.96 35.93
C LEU A 19 -13.91 26.10 36.75
N SER A 20 -14.91 25.23 36.71
CA SER A 20 -15.09 23.85 36.22
C SER A 20 -16.56 23.43 36.41
N LEU A 21 -17.12 22.74 35.42
CA LEU A 21 -17.83 21.45 35.49
C LEU A 21 -18.98 21.25 36.51
N GLU A 22 -20.25 21.18 36.04
CA GLU A 22 -21.06 19.95 35.95
C GLU A 22 -22.55 20.20 35.58
N HIS A 23 -23.02 19.39 34.62
CA HIS A 23 -24.37 18.89 34.30
C HIS A 23 -25.66 19.70 34.58
N SER A 24 -26.46 19.93 33.53
CA SER A 24 -27.48 18.96 33.08
C SER A 24 -28.31 19.48 31.88
N SER A 25 -28.58 18.54 30.96
CA SER A 25 -29.70 18.38 30.01
C SER A 25 -30.54 19.60 29.58
N LEU A 26 -30.65 19.80 28.26
CA LEU A 26 -31.94 19.90 27.56
C LEU A 26 -31.74 19.51 26.08
N GLU A 27 -32.60 18.59 25.63
CA GLU A 27 -32.75 18.07 24.27
C GLU A 27 -33.26 19.15 23.31
N GLU A 28 -32.83 19.13 22.05
CA GLU A 28 -33.59 19.66 20.91
C GLU A 28 -33.09 19.03 19.58
N ASP A 29 -33.87 18.05 19.11
CA ASP A 29 -34.30 17.74 17.74
C ASP A 29 -33.31 17.73 16.56
N VAL A 30 -32.99 16.50 16.12
CA VAL A 30 -32.41 16.15 14.81
C VAL A 30 -33.54 15.73 13.85
N PRO A 31 -33.67 16.30 12.64
CA PRO A 31 -34.59 15.78 11.64
C PRO A 31 -33.93 14.69 10.78
N LEU A 32 -34.40 13.46 10.98
CA LEU A 32 -35.00 12.58 9.98
C LEU A 32 -34.19 12.34 8.68
N PHE A 33 -33.18 11.47 8.77
CA PHE A 33 -32.61 10.74 7.62
C PHE A 33 -33.10 9.28 7.52
N ASP A 34 -34.12 8.91 8.31
CA ASP A 34 -34.48 7.50 8.55
C ASP A 34 -35.67 6.98 7.71
N GLU A 35 -36.04 7.65 6.60
CA GLU A 35 -37.26 7.27 5.88
C GLU A 35 -37.16 7.24 4.35
N ILE A 36 -36.01 6.82 3.79
CA ILE A 36 -35.99 6.34 2.39
C ILE A 36 -34.96 5.21 2.24
N LEU A 37 -35.18 4.03 2.86
CA LEU A 37 -34.66 2.73 2.38
C LEU A 37 -35.45 1.57 3.01
N SER A 38 -36.71 1.43 2.61
CA SER A 38 -37.46 0.17 2.65
C SER A 38 -38.34 0.18 1.38
N GLU A 39 -38.39 -0.81 0.50
CA GLU A 39 -38.07 -2.22 0.55
C GLU A 39 -37.56 -2.64 -0.84
N GLN A 40 -36.33 -3.15 -0.95
CA GLN A 40 -35.96 -4.34 -1.74
C GLN A 40 -34.45 -4.56 -1.64
N ASP A 41 -34.10 -5.77 -1.24
CA ASP A 41 -32.77 -6.32 -1.00
C ASP A 41 -32.02 -5.74 0.21
N GLY A 42 -32.29 -6.37 1.37
CA GLY A 42 -31.53 -6.21 2.59
C GLY A 42 -30.10 -6.72 2.42
N VAL A 43 -29.22 -5.83 1.96
CA VAL A 43 -27.78 -6.00 2.07
C VAL A 43 -27.37 -5.36 3.39
N ASP A 44 -27.07 -6.16 4.41
CA ASP A 44 -26.51 -5.63 5.66
C ASP A 44 -25.16 -4.97 5.36
N PHE A 45 -25.06 -3.69 5.67
CA PHE A 45 -23.89 -2.87 5.35
C PHE A 45 -22.60 -3.46 5.95
N ASN A 46 -22.70 -4.12 7.11
CA ASN A 46 -21.56 -4.80 7.71
C ASN A 46 -21.15 -6.04 6.91
N THR A 47 -22.11 -6.83 6.40
CA THR A 47 -21.81 -7.95 5.50
C THR A 47 -21.28 -7.46 4.14
N LEU A 48 -21.78 -6.35 3.58
CA LEU A 48 -21.20 -5.73 2.38
C LEU A 48 -19.76 -5.30 2.63
N LEU A 49 -19.50 -4.59 3.73
CA LEU A 49 -18.16 -4.11 4.09
C LEU A 49 -17.22 -5.29 4.31
N GLN A 50 -17.67 -6.37 4.97
CA GLN A 50 -16.89 -7.60 5.13
C GLN A 50 -16.67 -8.33 3.80
N ASN A 51 -17.64 -8.31 2.88
CA ASN A 51 -17.48 -8.91 1.55
C ASN A 51 -16.51 -8.12 0.68
N MET A 52 -16.61 -6.79 0.65
CA MET A 52 -15.67 -5.90 -0.05
C MET A 52 -14.27 -6.00 0.56
N LYS A 53 -14.18 -6.09 1.89
CA LYS A 53 -12.95 -6.36 2.63
C LYS A 53 -12.36 -7.71 2.23
N ASN A 54 -13.14 -8.79 2.16
CA ASN A 54 -12.67 -10.10 1.72
C ASN A 54 -12.27 -10.12 0.23
N GLU A 55 -12.98 -9.39 -0.62
CA GLU A 55 -12.64 -9.21 -2.04
C GLU A 55 -11.35 -8.41 -2.21
N PHE A 56 -11.13 -7.40 -1.36
CA PHE A 56 -9.89 -6.65 -1.29
C PHE A 56 -8.73 -7.51 -0.78
N LEU A 57 -8.94 -8.32 0.26
CA LEU A 57 -7.93 -9.28 0.76
C LEU A 57 -7.56 -10.33 -0.30
N LYS A 58 -8.55 -10.80 -1.07
CA LYS A 58 -8.30 -11.66 -2.25
C LYS A 58 -7.51 -10.93 -3.33
N THR A 59 -7.76 -9.64 -3.54
CA THR A 59 -7.00 -8.81 -4.48
C THR A 59 -5.57 -8.55 -3.98
N LEU A 60 -5.38 -8.52 -2.66
CA LEU A 60 -4.07 -8.46 -1.99
C LEU A 60 -3.38 -9.83 -1.88
N ASN A 61 -4.05 -10.92 -2.30
CA ASN A 61 -3.62 -12.31 -2.08
C ASN A 61 -3.25 -12.62 -0.62
N LEU A 62 -3.92 -11.97 0.33
CA LEU A 62 -3.83 -12.21 1.76
C LEU A 62 -4.80 -13.35 2.12
N SER A 63 -4.33 -14.30 2.94
CA SER A 63 -5.13 -15.49 3.31
C SER A 63 -6.25 -15.16 4.31
N ASP A 64 -6.04 -14.14 5.15
CA ASP A 64 -6.99 -13.53 6.09
C ASP A 64 -6.38 -12.21 6.61
N ILE A 65 -7.20 -11.29 7.16
CA ILE A 65 -6.62 -10.25 8.06
C ILE A 65 -6.08 -10.97 9.26
N PRO A 66 -4.86 -10.65 9.73
CA PRO A 66 -4.39 -11.19 10.98
C PRO A 66 -5.44 -10.91 12.06
N LEU A 67 -6.16 -11.94 12.50
CA LEU A 67 -7.02 -11.94 13.69
C LEU A 67 -6.20 -11.77 14.98
N HIS A 68 -4.94 -11.35 14.85
CA HIS A 68 -4.07 -11.17 15.98
C HIS A 68 -4.49 -9.90 16.71
N GLU A 69 -4.83 -10.09 17.99
CA GLU A 69 -4.85 -9.02 18.99
C GLU A 69 -3.77 -8.00 18.67
N SER A 70 -4.14 -6.73 18.72
CA SER A 70 -3.37 -5.54 18.41
C SER A 70 -2.04 -5.42 19.16
N ALA A 71 -1.10 -6.33 18.93
CA ALA A 71 0.30 -6.06 19.09
C ALA A 71 0.65 -5.15 17.92
N LYS A 72 0.53 -3.84 18.12
CA LYS A 72 1.09 -2.85 17.20
C LYS A 72 2.56 -3.22 16.99
N VAL A 73 2.85 -3.89 15.90
CA VAL A 73 4.23 -4.22 15.54
C VAL A 73 4.83 -2.91 15.09
N ASP A 74 5.76 -2.38 15.89
CA ASP A 74 6.50 -1.20 15.47
C ASP A 74 7.28 -1.55 14.18
N PRO A 75 6.97 -0.86 13.06
CA PRO A 75 7.64 -1.11 11.80
C PRO A 75 9.11 -0.71 11.91
N PRO A 76 10.03 -1.48 11.29
CA PRO A 76 11.43 -1.08 11.25
C PRO A 76 11.61 0.30 10.64
N GLU A 77 12.48 1.13 11.25
CA GLU A 77 12.78 2.50 10.80
C GLU A 77 13.17 2.53 9.31
N TYR A 78 13.96 1.55 8.87
CA TYR A 78 14.35 1.39 7.47
C TYR A 78 13.15 1.23 6.50
N MET A 79 12.09 0.51 6.91
CA MET A 79 10.90 0.33 6.08
C MET A 79 10.08 1.62 5.98
N LEU A 80 10.02 2.40 7.06
CA LEU A 80 9.40 3.72 7.05
C LEU A 80 10.17 4.71 6.16
N GLU A 81 11.51 4.68 6.20
CA GLU A 81 12.35 5.49 5.33
C GLU A 81 12.16 5.14 3.84
N LEU A 82 12.12 3.85 3.49
CA LEU A 82 11.83 3.40 2.13
C LEU A 82 10.45 3.90 1.66
N TYR A 83 9.42 3.71 2.49
CA TYR A 83 8.07 4.21 2.19
C TYR A 83 8.09 5.72 1.97
N ASN A 84 8.64 6.50 2.91
CA ASN A 84 8.65 7.96 2.82
C ASN A 84 9.43 8.45 1.60
N ARG A 85 10.56 7.81 1.27
CA ARG A 85 11.36 8.14 0.09
C ARG A 85 10.55 7.99 -1.19
N PHE A 86 9.94 6.84 -1.41
CA PHE A 86 9.25 6.52 -2.68
C PHE A 86 7.81 7.03 -2.74
N ALA A 87 7.16 7.25 -1.60
CA ALA A 87 5.81 7.83 -1.56
C ALA A 87 5.83 9.35 -1.79
N THR A 88 6.89 10.06 -1.38
CA THR A 88 6.98 11.52 -1.56
C THR A 88 7.62 11.92 -2.89
N ASP A 89 8.68 11.23 -3.32
CA ASP A 89 9.35 11.51 -4.58
C ASP A 89 8.83 10.61 -5.72
N ARG A 90 7.85 11.14 -6.47
CA ARG A 90 7.25 10.48 -7.63
C ARG A 90 8.22 10.22 -8.79
N THR A 91 9.41 10.82 -8.78
CA THR A 91 10.44 10.57 -9.81
C THR A 91 11.34 9.39 -9.45
N SER A 92 11.40 9.04 -8.17
CA SER A 92 12.12 7.87 -7.69
C SER A 92 11.22 6.64 -7.77
N MET A 93 11.71 5.58 -8.40
CA MET A 93 11.04 4.29 -8.47
C MET A 93 11.90 3.25 -7.77
N PRO A 94 11.35 2.44 -6.85
CA PRO A 94 12.11 1.35 -6.26
C PRO A 94 12.51 0.34 -7.34
N SER A 95 13.62 -0.35 -7.12
CA SER A 95 14.09 -1.43 -8.01
C SER A 95 13.20 -2.67 -7.99
N ALA A 96 12.22 -2.73 -7.09
CA ALA A 96 11.24 -3.80 -6.97
C ALA A 96 9.90 -3.23 -6.49
N ASN A 97 8.78 -3.83 -6.92
CA ASN A 97 7.45 -3.36 -6.55
C ASN A 97 6.99 -3.85 -5.17
N ILE A 98 7.63 -4.87 -4.59
CA ILE A 98 7.36 -5.37 -3.25
C ILE A 98 8.66 -5.43 -2.44
N ILE A 99 8.62 -4.95 -1.20
CA ILE A 99 9.72 -5.04 -0.24
C ILE A 99 9.18 -5.61 1.08
N ARG A 100 9.77 -6.70 1.57
CA ARG A 100 9.40 -7.34 2.85
C ARG A 100 10.54 -7.25 3.85
N SER A 101 10.20 -7.02 5.11
CA SER A 101 11.15 -7.08 6.22
C SER A 101 10.84 -8.24 7.15
N PHE A 102 11.78 -9.18 7.24
CA PHE A 102 11.73 -10.33 8.13
C PHE A 102 12.63 -10.06 9.32
N LYS A 103 12.06 -10.17 10.53
CA LYS A 103 12.80 -10.02 11.79
C LYS A 103 13.48 -11.35 12.15
N ASN A 104 14.59 -11.27 12.89
CA ASN A 104 15.24 -12.44 13.46
C ASN A 104 14.35 -13.09 14.54
N GLU A 105 14.06 -14.37 14.39
CA GLU A 105 13.32 -15.19 15.34
C GLU A 105 14.28 -15.67 16.44
N ASP A 106 14.04 -15.21 17.66
CA ASP A 106 14.94 -15.23 18.80
C ASP A 106 15.35 -16.67 19.20
N LEU A 107 16.52 -17.11 18.73
CA LEU A 107 17.26 -18.17 19.42
C LEU A 107 18.17 -17.46 20.40
N ALA A 108 18.08 -17.81 21.69
CA ALA A 108 19.01 -17.41 22.73
C ALA A 108 20.45 -17.87 22.38
N SER A 109 21.07 -17.22 21.40
CA SER A 109 22.38 -17.57 20.90
C SER A 109 23.38 -16.65 21.56
N HIS A 110 23.90 -17.13 22.68
CA HIS A 110 25.18 -16.60 23.14
C HIS A 110 26.18 -16.81 21.99
N PRO A 111 27.02 -15.80 21.67
CA PRO A 111 28.04 -15.98 20.65
C PRO A 111 28.86 -17.21 21.00
N ILE A 112 28.90 -18.18 20.09
CA ILE A 112 29.74 -19.36 20.27
C ILE A 112 31.15 -18.92 19.91
N GLY A 113 31.91 -18.51 20.91
CA GLY A 113 33.33 -18.19 20.77
C GLY A 113 34.12 -19.48 20.56
N VAL A 114 34.52 -19.76 19.33
CA VAL A 114 35.58 -20.73 19.03
C VAL A 114 36.81 -19.89 18.72
N THR A 115 37.84 -20.00 19.57
CA THR A 115 39.17 -19.34 19.47
C THR A 115 39.32 -18.35 18.31
N GLY A 116 39.10 -17.05 18.57
CA GLY A 116 39.29 -15.96 17.61
C GLY A 116 38.14 -15.67 16.64
N ILE A 117 37.08 -16.49 16.63
CA ILE A 117 35.89 -16.31 15.77
C ILE A 117 34.63 -16.27 16.63
N ARG A 118 33.86 -15.19 16.50
CA ARG A 118 32.54 -15.05 17.13
C ARG A 118 31.45 -15.37 16.12
N LYS A 119 30.59 -16.34 16.48
CA LYS A 119 29.53 -16.86 15.62
C LYS A 119 28.16 -16.48 16.15
N TYR A 120 27.33 -15.93 15.27
CA TYR A 120 25.98 -15.46 15.58
C TYR A 120 24.97 -16.15 14.65
N PRO A 121 24.23 -17.16 15.11
CA PRO A 121 23.19 -17.78 14.33
C PRO A 121 21.96 -16.88 14.28
N LEU A 122 21.41 -16.69 13.08
CA LEU A 122 20.20 -15.94 12.81
C LEU A 122 19.16 -16.88 12.17
N LEU A 123 17.90 -16.71 12.58
CA LEU A 123 16.79 -17.51 12.09
C LEU A 123 15.72 -16.58 11.53
N PHE A 124 15.25 -16.87 10.33
CA PHE A 124 14.21 -16.07 9.68
C PHE A 124 13.02 -16.94 9.27
N ASN A 125 11.82 -16.41 9.43
CA ASN A 125 10.62 -17.02 8.87
C ASN A 125 10.26 -16.35 7.53
N VAL A 126 11.02 -16.69 6.48
CA VAL A 126 10.83 -16.12 5.14
C VAL A 126 9.71 -16.83 4.40
N SER A 127 8.66 -16.09 4.03
CA SER A 127 7.57 -16.56 3.18
C SER A 127 7.38 -15.59 2.01
N ILE A 128 7.51 -16.09 0.78
CA ILE A 128 7.40 -15.29 -0.44
C ILE A 128 6.48 -16.05 -1.42
N PRO A 129 5.43 -15.40 -1.95
CA PRO A 129 4.53 -16.02 -2.92
C PRO A 129 5.23 -16.50 -4.20
N HIS A 130 4.72 -17.58 -4.79
CA HIS A 130 5.31 -18.20 -5.99
C HIS A 130 5.20 -17.34 -7.26
N HIS A 131 4.22 -16.43 -7.30
CA HIS A 131 4.03 -15.51 -8.42
C HIS A 131 4.95 -14.29 -8.34
N GLU A 132 5.76 -14.18 -7.29
CA GLU A 132 6.72 -13.09 -7.15
C GLU A 132 8.14 -13.55 -7.51
N GLU A 133 8.88 -12.68 -8.18
CA GLU A 133 10.28 -12.89 -8.51
C GLU A 133 11.19 -12.13 -7.55
N ILE A 134 12.10 -12.83 -6.86
CA ILE A 134 13.08 -12.20 -5.97
C ILE A 134 14.16 -11.53 -6.81
N THR A 135 14.21 -10.20 -6.75
CA THR A 135 15.23 -9.40 -7.44
C THR A 135 16.49 -9.26 -6.59
N MET A 136 16.34 -8.97 -5.29
CA MET A 136 17.45 -8.75 -4.37
C MET A 136 17.07 -9.13 -2.94
N ALA A 137 18.03 -9.53 -2.11
CA ALA A 137 17.85 -9.62 -0.67
C ALA A 137 19.07 -9.15 0.08
N GLU A 138 18.84 -8.40 1.16
CA GLU A 138 19.88 -7.80 2.00
C GLU A 138 19.66 -8.17 3.46
N LEU A 139 20.70 -8.69 4.10
CA LEU A 139 20.77 -8.81 5.56
C LEU A 139 21.37 -7.52 6.12
N ARG A 140 20.58 -6.82 6.96
CA ARG A 140 20.99 -5.61 7.66
C ARG A 140 21.34 -5.93 9.11
N LEU A 141 22.55 -5.56 9.52
CA LEU A 141 23.11 -5.82 10.85
C LEU A 141 23.59 -4.50 11.44
N TYR A 142 23.30 -4.26 12.72
CA TYR A 142 23.82 -3.09 13.42
C TYR A 142 25.11 -3.47 14.14
N THR A 143 26.21 -2.85 13.74
CA THR A 143 27.52 -3.11 14.34
C THR A 143 27.71 -2.25 15.59
N LEU A 144 28.23 -2.86 16.65
CA LEU A 144 28.55 -2.20 17.91
C LEU A 144 30.07 -2.13 18.06
N VAL A 145 30.62 -0.92 18.08
CA VAL A 145 32.05 -0.69 18.30
C VAL A 145 32.25 -0.28 19.76
N GLU A 146 32.83 -1.17 20.57
CA GLU A 146 33.30 -0.82 21.91
C GLU A 146 34.65 -0.10 21.78
N ARG A 147 34.66 1.21 22.08
CA ARG A 147 35.86 2.05 22.01
C ARG A 147 36.80 1.74 23.16
N ASP A 148 38.05 1.43 22.85
CA ASP A 148 39.14 1.65 23.80
C ASP A 148 39.43 3.15 23.87
N GLN A 149 39.46 3.71 25.08
CA GLN A 149 39.73 5.15 25.30
C GLN A 149 41.16 5.59 24.91
N MET A 150 42.01 4.66 24.42
CA MET A 150 43.46 4.88 24.30
C MET A 150 44.06 4.66 22.90
N LEU A 151 43.30 4.20 21.89
CA LEU A 151 43.82 3.93 20.55
C LEU A 151 42.97 4.63 19.48
N TYR A 152 43.60 5.55 18.75
CA TYR A 152 43.00 6.26 17.61
C TYR A 152 42.93 5.40 16.33
N ASP A 153 43.38 4.14 16.38
CA ASP A 153 43.31 3.21 15.27
C ASP A 153 42.01 2.39 15.37
N GLY A 154 41.18 2.46 14.32
CA GLY A 154 39.92 1.71 14.24
C GLY A 154 40.13 0.20 14.26
N LEU A 155 39.11 -0.55 14.68
CA LEU A 155 39.18 -2.01 14.78
C LEU A 155 38.97 -2.66 13.41
N ASP A 156 40.00 -3.32 12.89
CA ASP A 156 39.92 -4.04 11.62
C ASP A 156 39.36 -5.46 11.86
N ARG A 157 38.13 -5.71 11.41
CA ARG A 157 37.42 -6.98 11.60
C ARG A 157 36.78 -7.45 10.30
N LYS A 158 36.87 -8.74 10.05
CA LYS A 158 36.25 -9.37 8.87
C LYS A 158 34.92 -9.98 9.29
N VAL A 159 33.84 -9.56 8.64
CA VAL A 159 32.51 -10.11 8.85
C VAL A 159 32.12 -10.93 7.63
N THR A 160 31.74 -12.19 7.85
CA THR A 160 31.34 -13.13 6.80
C THR A 160 29.97 -13.71 7.14
N ILE A 161 29.06 -13.68 6.18
CA ILE A 161 27.71 -14.23 6.28
C ILE A 161 27.69 -15.60 5.62
N PHE A 162 27.22 -16.61 6.36
CA PHE A 162 27.07 -17.97 5.89
C PHE A 162 25.61 -18.40 5.85
N GLU A 163 25.25 -19.20 4.86
CA GLU A 163 24.04 -20.01 4.87
C GLU A 163 24.33 -21.37 5.49
N VAL A 164 23.44 -21.84 6.37
CA VAL A 164 23.55 -23.15 7.00
C VAL A 164 22.74 -24.17 6.18
N LEU A 165 23.44 -25.06 5.49
CA LEU A 165 22.85 -26.09 4.63
C LEU A 165 22.64 -27.37 5.46
N GLU A 166 21.44 -27.51 6.04
CA GLU A 166 20.95 -28.68 6.80
C GLU A 166 21.56 -28.95 8.19
N ASN A 167 20.71 -29.46 9.10
CA ASN A 167 21.06 -29.91 10.45
C ASN A 167 21.22 -31.44 10.45
N ASP A 168 22.42 -31.89 10.80
CA ASP A 168 22.72 -32.92 11.80
C ASP A 168 21.64 -34.00 12.06
N ARG A 169 21.27 -34.72 11.00
CA ARG A 169 20.80 -36.09 11.13
C ARG A 169 21.82 -36.97 10.43
N LEU A 170 22.98 -37.16 11.05
CA LEU A 170 23.78 -38.40 11.07
C LEU A 170 25.23 -38.10 11.49
N GLY A 171 25.61 -38.59 12.67
CA GLY A 171 27.01 -38.91 12.96
C GLY A 171 27.77 -37.86 13.78
N VAL A 172 28.18 -38.27 14.99
CA VAL A 172 29.27 -37.66 15.74
C VAL A 172 30.49 -37.52 14.80
N GLY A 173 30.76 -36.32 14.31
CA GLY A 173 31.98 -36.00 13.56
C GLY A 173 31.82 -35.42 12.15
N GLU A 174 30.60 -35.22 11.61
CA GLU A 174 30.46 -34.51 10.33
C GLU A 174 30.47 -32.99 10.51
N GLU A 175 31.36 -32.30 9.77
CA GLU A 175 31.46 -30.84 9.77
C GLU A 175 30.14 -30.22 9.28
N ARG A 176 29.64 -29.23 10.01
CA ARG A 176 28.44 -28.47 9.66
C ARG A 176 28.63 -27.84 8.28
N LYS A 177 27.82 -28.24 7.29
CA LYS A 177 27.93 -27.72 5.93
C LYS A 177 27.39 -26.30 5.86
N ILE A 178 28.31 -25.33 5.78
CA ILE A 178 28.00 -23.91 5.63
C ILE A 178 28.50 -23.39 4.29
N MET A 179 27.82 -22.40 3.72
CA MET A 179 28.18 -21.76 2.46
C MET A 179 28.34 -20.26 2.67
N ALA A 180 29.51 -19.70 2.35
CA ALA A 180 29.72 -18.26 2.41
C ALA A 180 28.86 -17.55 1.35
N LEU A 181 28.09 -16.56 1.77
CA LEU A 181 27.25 -15.73 0.91
C LEU A 181 27.92 -14.39 0.59
N ALA A 182 28.42 -13.72 1.63
CA ALA A 182 29.05 -12.41 1.52
C ALA A 182 30.13 -12.24 2.58
N SER A 183 31.16 -11.46 2.29
CA SER A 183 32.20 -11.09 3.24
C SER A 183 32.61 -9.63 3.05
N ARG A 184 32.79 -8.89 4.14
CA ARG A 184 33.23 -7.49 4.14
C ARG A 184 34.27 -7.26 5.24
N GLN A 185 35.24 -6.40 4.94
CA GLN A 185 36.15 -5.87 5.94
C GLN A 185 35.54 -4.58 6.51
N ILE A 186 35.35 -4.53 7.82
CA ILE A 186 34.76 -3.38 8.52
C ILE A 186 35.83 -2.76 9.40
N TYR A 187 36.02 -1.46 9.22
CA TYR A 187 36.89 -0.65 10.06
C TYR A 187 36.04 0.06 11.11
N GLY A 188 36.02 -0.50 12.32
CA GLY A 188 35.20 -0.01 13.43
C GLY A 188 35.64 1.37 13.90
N THR A 189 35.05 2.41 13.33
CA THR A 189 35.22 3.81 13.75
C THR A 189 33.97 4.37 14.45
N SER A 190 32.80 3.84 14.08
CA SER A 190 31.49 4.13 14.69
C SER A 190 30.55 2.94 14.58
N SER A 191 29.57 2.85 15.49
CA SER A 191 28.49 1.87 15.41
C SER A 191 27.50 2.27 14.32
N GLU A 192 27.36 1.43 13.29
CA GLU A 192 26.53 1.73 12.11
C GLU A 192 25.84 0.50 11.52
N TRP A 193 24.86 0.76 10.65
CA TRP A 193 24.15 -0.27 9.90
C TRP A 193 25.00 -0.77 8.73
N GLU A 194 25.27 -2.06 8.72
CA GLU A 194 25.93 -2.77 7.64
C GLU A 194 24.93 -3.63 6.87
N SER A 195 25.11 -3.71 5.55
CA SER A 195 24.20 -4.45 4.65
C SER A 195 24.98 -5.45 3.82
N PHE A 196 24.51 -6.70 3.83
CA PHE A 196 25.12 -7.83 3.14
C PHE A 196 24.13 -8.44 2.16
N GLU A 197 24.52 -8.57 0.90
CA GLU A 197 23.68 -9.21 -0.10
C GLU A 197 23.61 -10.73 0.13
N VAL A 198 22.40 -11.26 0.21
CA VAL A 198 22.11 -12.69 0.46
C VAL A 198 21.08 -13.26 -0.52
N THR A 199 20.88 -12.58 -1.66
CA THR A 199 19.87 -12.88 -2.71
C THR A 199 19.80 -14.37 -3.07
N GLU A 200 20.96 -15.01 -3.30
CA GLU A 200 21.02 -16.41 -3.75
C GLU A 200 20.54 -17.42 -2.69
N ALA A 201 20.73 -17.12 -1.40
CA ALA A 201 20.20 -17.95 -0.32
C ALA A 201 18.68 -17.94 -0.34
N ILE A 202 18.08 -16.74 -0.44
CA ILE A 202 16.62 -16.58 -0.44
C ILE A 202 15.98 -17.25 -1.67
N ARG A 203 16.61 -17.09 -2.84
CA ARG A 203 16.19 -17.78 -4.07
C ARG A 203 16.24 -19.30 -3.93
N ARG A 204 17.22 -19.84 -3.18
CA ARG A 204 17.32 -21.28 -2.91
C ARG A 204 16.25 -21.74 -1.93
N TRP A 205 16.06 -21.00 -0.84
CA TRP A 205 15.02 -21.27 0.16
C TRP A 205 13.63 -21.34 -0.47
N ARG A 206 13.28 -20.37 -1.33
CA ARG A 206 12.03 -20.37 -2.08
C ARG A 206 11.89 -21.61 -2.99
N ARG A 207 12.94 -21.96 -3.75
CA ARG A 207 12.91 -23.11 -4.67
C ARG A 207 12.80 -24.46 -3.95
N ALA A 208 13.44 -24.58 -2.78
CA ALA A 208 13.47 -25.81 -2.01
C ALA A 208 12.26 -25.96 -1.07
N GLY A 209 11.47 -24.90 -0.86
CA GLY A 209 10.34 -24.91 0.07
C GLY A 209 10.78 -25.18 1.50
N LEU A 210 11.98 -24.70 1.88
CA LEU A 210 12.52 -24.93 3.23
C LEU A 210 11.68 -24.18 4.26
N THR A 211 11.52 -24.78 5.44
CA THR A 211 10.83 -24.14 6.57
C THR A 211 11.81 -23.56 7.60
N THR A 212 13.10 -23.86 7.46
CA THR A 212 14.16 -23.39 8.37
C THR A 212 15.18 -22.57 7.59
N HIS A 213 15.11 -21.25 7.72
CA HIS A 213 15.99 -20.33 7.04
C HIS A 213 17.04 -19.80 8.02
N ARG A 214 18.25 -20.38 7.96
CA ARG A 214 19.31 -20.10 8.93
C ARG A 214 20.51 -19.44 8.25
N LEU A 215 20.92 -18.32 8.82
CA LEU A 215 22.19 -17.66 8.51
C LEU A 215 23.10 -17.74 9.72
N GLU A 216 24.40 -17.71 9.51
CA GLU A 216 25.40 -17.62 10.57
C GLU A 216 26.37 -16.49 10.23
N VAL A 217 26.50 -15.52 11.13
CA VAL A 217 27.43 -14.39 10.97
C VAL A 217 28.71 -14.72 11.74
N HIS A 218 29.85 -14.67 11.06
CA HIS A 218 31.17 -14.87 11.66
C HIS A 218 31.90 -13.54 11.70
N ILE A 219 32.41 -13.17 12.86
CA ILE A 219 33.31 -12.03 13.05
C ILE A 219 34.69 -12.57 13.41
N GLU A 220 35.66 -12.31 12.54
CA GLU A 220 37.06 -12.75 12.69
C GLU A 220 37.96 -11.55 13.03
N SER A 221 38.85 -11.72 14.02
CA SER A 221 39.96 -10.80 14.26
C SER A 221 41.10 -11.08 13.27
N ARG A 222 41.68 -10.01 12.71
CA ARG A 222 42.83 -10.12 11.80
C ARG A 222 44.12 -10.46 12.53
N GLU A 223 44.25 -10.01 13.78
CA GLU A 223 45.35 -10.36 14.67
C GLU A 223 44.86 -11.53 15.52
N GLY A 224 45.31 -12.73 15.18
CA GLY A 224 44.97 -13.93 15.93
C GLY A 224 45.38 -13.75 17.39
N GLU A 225 44.40 -13.92 18.28
CA GLU A 225 44.39 -13.65 19.73
C GLU A 225 43.88 -12.26 20.12
N GLU A 226 42.62 -12.22 20.60
CA GLU A 226 42.09 -11.09 21.37
C GLU A 226 42.96 -10.93 22.63
N GLN A 227 43.90 -9.98 22.62
CA GLN A 227 44.59 -9.58 23.84
C GLN A 227 43.57 -8.90 24.77
N ASN A 228 43.64 -9.19 26.07
CA ASN A 228 42.80 -8.52 27.07
C ASN A 228 43.00 -7.00 26.99
N GLY A 229 41.99 -6.28 26.46
CA GLY A 229 42.03 -4.84 26.30
C GLY A 229 42.27 -4.32 24.88
N GLU A 230 41.96 -5.11 23.84
CA GLU A 230 41.67 -4.56 22.52
C GLU A 230 40.16 -4.40 22.33
N GLY A 231 39.75 -3.25 21.79
CA GLY A 231 38.35 -2.96 21.48
C GLY A 231 37.61 -4.07 20.71
N LYS A 232 36.30 -4.12 20.91
CA LYS A 232 35.43 -5.18 20.40
C LYS A 232 34.47 -4.64 19.35
N LEU A 233 34.45 -5.25 18.16
CA LEU A 233 33.34 -5.11 17.21
C LEU A 233 32.35 -6.23 17.46
N ASP A 234 31.12 -5.93 17.84
CA ASP A 234 30.02 -6.88 18.06
C ASP A 234 28.83 -6.53 17.14
N ILE A 235 27.77 -7.33 17.16
CA ILE A 235 26.52 -7.06 16.46
C ILE A 235 25.39 -7.04 17.48
N ASP A 236 24.51 -6.04 17.37
CA ASP A 236 23.30 -5.99 18.19
C ASP A 236 22.30 -7.04 17.67
N ILE A 237 22.01 -8.04 18.50
CA ILE A 237 21.08 -9.14 18.19
C ILE A 237 19.96 -9.21 19.23
N ASN A 238 20.00 -8.33 20.23
CA ASN A 238 19.01 -8.34 21.30
C ASN A 238 17.62 -8.01 20.72
N SER A 239 16.67 -8.92 20.91
CA SER A 239 15.29 -8.79 20.41
C SER A 239 14.52 -7.63 21.04
N GLU A 240 14.93 -7.18 22.23
CA GLU A 240 14.38 -6.00 22.92
C GLU A 240 15.10 -4.70 22.55
N ALA A 241 16.23 -4.76 21.84
CA ALA A 241 16.97 -3.58 21.41
C ALA A 241 16.37 -2.96 20.14
N LYS A 242 16.61 -1.67 19.94
CA LYS A 242 16.12 -0.92 18.76
C LYS A 242 16.67 -1.47 17.43
N HIS A 243 17.80 -2.20 17.46
CA HIS A 243 18.57 -2.57 16.27
C HIS A 243 18.61 -4.07 15.97
N VAL A 244 17.45 -4.74 16.05
CA VAL A 244 17.33 -6.16 15.70
C VAL A 244 17.82 -6.42 14.25
N PRO A 245 18.52 -7.53 13.97
CA PRO A 245 18.86 -7.95 12.61
C PRO A 245 17.62 -8.06 11.72
N LEU A 246 17.70 -7.50 10.52
CA LEU A 246 16.59 -7.48 9.55
C LEU A 246 17.02 -8.08 8.24
N LEU A 247 16.23 -9.01 7.72
CA LEU A 247 16.36 -9.49 6.36
C LEU A 247 15.34 -8.76 5.48
N ILE A 248 15.83 -7.96 4.55
CA ILE A 248 15.02 -7.21 3.59
C ILE A 248 15.03 -7.96 2.27
N VAL A 249 13.84 -8.28 1.76
CA VAL A 249 13.69 -8.96 0.47
C VAL A 249 12.92 -8.06 -0.49
N PHE A 250 13.50 -7.86 -1.67
CA PHE A 250 12.94 -7.13 -2.79
C PHE A 250 12.43 -8.13 -3.81
N SER A 251 11.16 -8.00 -4.21
CA SER A 251 10.53 -8.87 -5.20
C SER A 251 9.58 -8.11 -6.13
N ASP A 252 9.39 -8.66 -7.32
CA ASP A 252 8.44 -8.16 -8.30
C ASP A 252 7.25 -9.12 -8.49
N ASP A 253 6.05 -8.59 -8.37
CA ASP A 253 4.80 -9.28 -8.65
C ASP A 253 4.60 -9.49 -10.17
N GLN A 254 4.88 -10.70 -10.65
CA GLN A 254 4.72 -11.10 -12.07
C GLN A 254 3.24 -11.25 -12.49
N SER A 255 2.28 -11.05 -11.59
CA SER A 255 0.85 -11.13 -11.93
C SER A 255 0.34 -9.87 -12.63
N ASN A 256 0.99 -8.72 -12.41
CA ASN A 256 0.56 -7.44 -12.96
C ASN A 256 0.92 -7.29 -14.44
N ASP A 257 2.10 -7.76 -14.85
CA ASP A 257 2.58 -7.70 -16.24
C ASP A 257 1.61 -8.41 -17.21
N LYS A 258 1.04 -9.55 -16.78
CA LYS A 258 0.06 -10.30 -17.59
C LYS A 258 -1.30 -9.61 -17.71
N LYS A 259 -1.65 -8.72 -16.77
CA LYS A 259 -2.89 -7.93 -16.83
C LYS A 259 -2.71 -6.73 -17.75
N GLU A 260 -1.59 -6.02 -17.65
CA GLU A 260 -1.28 -4.87 -18.50
C GLU A 260 -1.16 -5.27 -19.98
N GLU A 261 -0.42 -6.34 -20.31
CA GLU A 261 -0.34 -6.86 -21.68
C GLU A 261 -1.72 -7.23 -22.26
N LYS A 262 -2.59 -7.79 -21.42
CA LYS A 262 -3.96 -8.15 -21.82
C LYS A 262 -4.85 -6.92 -21.99
N GLN A 263 -4.64 -5.89 -21.19
CA GLN A 263 -5.38 -4.63 -21.28
C GLN A 263 -4.95 -3.84 -22.52
N GLU A 264 -3.65 -3.71 -22.79
CA GLU A 264 -3.11 -3.14 -24.02
C GLU A 264 -3.61 -3.90 -25.26
N LEU A 265 -3.63 -5.24 -25.21
CA LEU A 265 -4.20 -6.05 -26.29
C LEU A 265 -5.69 -5.76 -26.51
N ASN A 266 -6.48 -5.62 -25.44
CA ASN A 266 -7.89 -5.28 -25.56
C ASN A 266 -8.09 -3.86 -26.10
N GLU A 267 -7.28 -2.88 -25.67
CA GLU A 267 -7.31 -1.51 -26.18
C GLU A 267 -6.93 -1.45 -27.66
N MET A 268 -5.94 -2.26 -28.10
CA MET A 268 -5.60 -2.43 -29.51
C MET A 268 -6.74 -3.07 -30.31
N ILE A 269 -7.40 -4.10 -29.78
CA ILE A 269 -8.58 -4.73 -30.42
C ILE A 269 -9.72 -3.72 -30.57
N ASP A 270 -9.97 -2.89 -29.55
CA ASP A 270 -11.01 -1.85 -29.58
C ASP A 270 -10.67 -0.75 -30.62
N HIS A 271 -9.40 -0.37 -30.75
CA HIS A 271 -8.95 0.59 -31.77
C HIS A 271 -8.93 0.02 -33.19
N GLU A 272 -8.59 -1.25 -33.40
CA GLU A 272 -8.71 -1.91 -34.71
C GLU A 272 -10.18 -2.04 -35.15
N GLN A 273 -11.10 -2.38 -34.23
CA GLN A 273 -12.53 -2.40 -34.52
C GLN A 273 -13.10 -1.01 -34.88
N LEU A 274 -12.51 0.07 -34.36
CA LEU A 274 -12.86 1.44 -34.75
C LEU A 274 -12.40 1.78 -36.18
N LEU A 275 -11.21 1.33 -36.59
CA LEU A 275 -10.67 1.55 -37.94
C LEU A 275 -11.33 0.67 -39.01
N ASP A 276 -11.77 -0.54 -38.67
CA ASP A 276 -12.52 -1.42 -39.57
C ASP A 276 -13.95 -0.92 -39.83
N LEU A 277 -14.53 -0.14 -38.90
CA LEU A 277 -15.83 0.50 -39.10
C LEU A 277 -15.76 1.72 -40.03
N GLU A 278 -14.61 2.38 -40.15
CA GLU A 278 -14.41 3.48 -41.11
C GLU A 278 -14.10 2.97 -42.53
N ASN A 279 -13.54 1.77 -42.68
CA ASN A 279 -13.17 1.21 -43.99
C ASN A 279 -14.27 0.35 -44.66
N LEU A 280 -15.39 0.07 -43.98
CA LEU A 280 -16.49 -0.76 -44.53
C LEU A 280 -17.65 0.03 -45.18
N GLU A 281 -17.54 1.35 -45.32
CA GLU A 281 -18.55 2.16 -46.02
C GLU A 281 -18.34 2.25 -47.55
N VAL A 282 -18.29 1.12 -48.26
CA VAL A 282 -18.74 1.05 -49.68
C VAL A 282 -19.32 -0.33 -49.95
N GLY A 283 -20.54 -0.60 -49.50
CA GLY A 283 -21.10 -1.96 -49.57
C GLY A 283 -22.59 -2.12 -49.32
N ASN A 284 -23.42 -1.27 -49.94
CA ASN A 284 -24.79 -1.57 -50.37
C ASN A 284 -25.62 -2.59 -49.53
N PHE A 285 -26.19 -2.15 -48.39
CA PHE A 285 -27.35 -2.82 -47.76
C PHE A 285 -28.32 -1.76 -47.19
N HIS A 286 -29.49 -1.64 -47.83
CA HIS A 286 -30.63 -0.89 -47.33
C HIS A 286 -31.15 -1.52 -46.01
N GLY A 287 -31.13 -0.76 -44.91
CA GLY A 287 -31.88 -1.17 -43.70
C GLY A 287 -31.39 -0.69 -42.33
N GLN A 288 -30.39 0.18 -42.22
CA GLN A 288 -30.06 0.84 -40.93
C GLN A 288 -30.75 2.20 -40.81
N PRO A 289 -31.18 2.65 -39.62
CA PRO A 289 -31.54 4.03 -39.44
C PRO A 289 -30.27 4.85 -39.64
N GLY A 290 -30.20 5.55 -40.77
CA GLY A 290 -29.02 6.33 -41.15
C GLY A 290 -28.63 7.31 -40.06
N GLU A 291 -27.36 7.67 -40.02
CA GLU A 291 -26.80 8.72 -39.19
C GLU A 291 -27.66 10.00 -39.17
N GLU A 292 -28.35 10.27 -40.28
CA GLU A 292 -29.34 11.32 -40.46
C GLU A 292 -30.57 11.19 -39.54
N ALA A 293 -31.07 9.98 -39.27
CA ALA A 293 -32.15 9.72 -38.32
C ALA A 293 -31.70 9.88 -36.86
N LEU A 294 -30.43 9.58 -36.55
CA LEU A 294 -29.83 9.89 -35.23
C LEU A 294 -29.61 11.40 -35.07
N LEU A 295 -29.21 12.10 -36.12
CA LEU A 295 -29.11 13.57 -36.17
C LEU A 295 -30.48 14.24 -36.06
N GLN A 296 -31.53 13.68 -36.69
CA GLN A 296 -32.92 14.13 -36.56
C GLN A 296 -33.50 13.84 -35.18
N MET A 297 -33.16 12.70 -34.58
CA MET A 297 -33.54 12.39 -33.20
C MET A 297 -32.84 13.33 -32.21
N ARG A 298 -31.56 13.65 -32.47
CA ARG A 298 -30.79 14.66 -31.73
C ARG A 298 -31.43 16.05 -31.84
N SER A 299 -31.85 16.49 -33.02
CA SER A 299 -32.48 17.80 -33.20
C SER A 299 -33.87 17.91 -32.56
N ASN A 300 -34.69 16.86 -32.63
CA ASN A 300 -36.02 16.82 -32.00
C ASN A 300 -35.95 16.80 -30.46
N ILE A 301 -34.95 16.09 -29.88
CA ILE A 301 -34.73 16.06 -28.42
C ILE A 301 -34.18 17.39 -27.90
N ILE A 302 -33.38 18.11 -28.70
CA ILE A 302 -32.85 19.44 -28.34
C ILE A 302 -33.98 20.49 -28.19
N TYR A 303 -35.03 20.44 -29.01
CA TYR A 303 -36.10 21.45 -28.91
C TYR A 303 -37.08 21.22 -27.75
N ASP A 304 -37.37 19.96 -27.39
CA ASP A 304 -38.39 19.65 -26.36
C ASP A 304 -37.80 19.44 -24.94
N SER A 305 -36.55 18.96 -24.83
CA SER A 305 -35.94 18.63 -23.52
C SER A 305 -35.12 19.76 -22.90
N THR A 306 -34.64 20.73 -23.69
CA THR A 306 -33.69 21.76 -23.22
C THR A 306 -34.27 22.68 -22.14
N ALA A 307 -35.58 22.93 -22.14
CA ALA A 307 -36.22 23.80 -21.15
C ALA A 307 -36.48 23.11 -19.78
N ARG A 308 -36.59 21.78 -19.76
CA ARG A 308 -36.77 20.99 -18.52
C ARG A 308 -35.43 20.48 -17.96
N ILE A 309 -34.45 20.17 -18.83
CA ILE A 309 -33.10 19.74 -18.46
C ILE A 309 -32.22 20.91 -18.00
N ARG A 310 -32.29 22.09 -18.64
CA ARG A 310 -31.48 23.26 -18.22
C ARG A 310 -31.75 23.74 -16.78
N ARG A 311 -32.93 23.44 -16.22
CA ARG A 311 -33.29 23.86 -14.86
C ARG A 311 -32.72 22.96 -13.75
N ASN A 312 -32.30 21.73 -14.07
CA ASN A 312 -31.66 20.79 -13.13
C ASN A 312 -30.15 20.57 -13.38
N ALA A 313 -29.59 21.10 -14.48
CA ALA A 313 -28.27 20.69 -15.00
C ALA A 313 -27.07 21.58 -14.61
N LYS A 314 -27.27 22.71 -13.91
CA LYS A 314 -26.13 23.53 -13.43
C LYS A 314 -25.54 22.91 -12.15
N GLY A 315 -24.93 21.73 -12.24
CA GLY A 315 -24.10 21.21 -11.14
C GLY A 315 -23.91 19.69 -11.06
N ASN A 316 -24.86 18.89 -11.57
CA ASN A 316 -24.97 17.46 -11.27
C ASN A 316 -24.63 16.54 -12.46
N TYR A 317 -23.82 17.00 -13.42
CA TYR A 317 -23.32 16.12 -14.49
C TYR A 317 -22.25 15.16 -13.94
N CYS A 318 -22.11 13.99 -14.57
CA CYS A 318 -21.10 12.99 -14.17
C CYS A 318 -19.70 13.61 -14.14
N LYS A 319 -19.08 13.60 -12.96
CA LYS A 319 -17.76 14.18 -12.72
C LYS A 319 -17.08 13.48 -11.55
N LYS A 320 -15.76 13.65 -11.48
CA LYS A 320 -14.98 13.30 -10.30
C LYS A 320 -15.26 14.28 -9.17
N THR A 321 -15.57 13.78 -7.98
CA THR A 321 -15.74 14.56 -6.76
C THR A 321 -14.72 14.15 -5.69
N PRO A 322 -14.26 15.07 -4.83
CA PRO A 322 -13.35 14.75 -3.73
C PRO A 322 -13.99 13.77 -2.75
N LEU A 323 -13.20 12.77 -2.34
CA LEU A 323 -13.54 11.81 -1.30
C LEU A 323 -12.22 11.39 -0.65
N TYR A 324 -12.08 11.68 0.64
CA TYR A 324 -10.96 11.22 1.44
C TYR A 324 -11.38 9.96 2.20
N ILE A 325 -10.53 8.93 2.16
CA ILE A 325 -10.72 7.70 2.92
C ILE A 325 -9.69 7.67 4.03
N ASP A 326 -10.15 7.64 5.28
CA ASP A 326 -9.33 7.33 6.45
C ASP A 326 -9.42 5.82 6.74
N PHE A 327 -8.28 5.12 6.75
CA PHE A 327 -8.26 3.68 7.01
C PHE A 327 -8.74 3.34 8.43
N LYS A 328 -8.65 4.27 9.38
CA LYS A 328 -9.17 4.10 10.73
C LYS A 328 -10.69 4.02 10.76
N GLU A 329 -11.39 4.78 9.91
CA GLU A 329 -12.86 4.78 9.87
C GLU A 329 -13.43 3.43 9.42
N ILE A 330 -12.66 2.68 8.64
CA ILE A 330 -13.02 1.33 8.16
C ILE A 330 -12.30 0.20 8.93
N GLY A 331 -11.56 0.53 9.99
CA GLY A 331 -10.87 -0.42 10.87
C GLY A 331 -9.65 -1.11 10.25
N TRP A 332 -9.04 -0.51 9.23
CA TRP A 332 -7.87 -1.03 8.54
C TRP A 332 -6.54 -0.48 9.08
N ASP A 333 -6.58 0.46 10.02
CA ASP A 333 -5.42 0.99 10.74
C ASP A 333 -4.70 -0.04 11.63
N SER A 334 -5.30 -1.22 11.80
CA SER A 334 -4.69 -2.36 12.49
C SER A 334 -3.61 -3.08 11.68
N TRP A 335 -3.68 -3.01 10.35
CA TRP A 335 -2.76 -3.73 9.45
C TRP A 335 -2.17 -2.82 8.37
N ILE A 336 -2.82 -1.73 7.97
CA ILE A 336 -2.20 -0.68 7.15
C ILE A 336 -1.43 0.28 8.07
N ILE A 337 -0.13 0.35 7.84
CA ILE A 337 0.80 1.17 8.61
C ILE A 337 0.90 2.57 8.00
N ALA A 338 0.99 2.66 6.67
CA ALA A 338 0.99 3.92 5.94
C ALA A 338 0.46 3.76 4.51
N PRO A 339 -0.20 4.79 3.92
CA PRO A 339 -0.60 6.04 4.58
C PRO A 339 -1.74 5.80 5.58
N ALA A 340 -2.04 6.78 6.45
CA ALA A 340 -3.21 6.71 7.34
C ALA A 340 -4.54 6.82 6.57
N GLY A 341 -4.51 7.48 5.42
CA GLY A 341 -5.64 7.66 4.52
C GLY A 341 -5.20 8.35 3.24
N TYR A 342 -6.10 8.46 2.27
CA TYR A 342 -5.77 8.98 0.94
C TYR A 342 -6.98 9.61 0.24
N GLU A 343 -6.70 10.47 -0.74
CA GLU A 343 -7.71 11.08 -1.61
C GLU A 343 -8.12 10.07 -2.68
N ALA A 344 -9.15 9.27 -2.38
CA ALA A 344 -9.68 8.26 -3.30
C ALA A 344 -10.47 8.89 -4.45
N TYR A 345 -11.15 10.01 -4.18
CA TYR A 345 -12.18 10.57 -5.05
C TYR A 345 -13.32 9.58 -5.36
N GLU A 346 -14.41 10.08 -5.92
CA GLU A 346 -15.51 9.24 -6.39
C GLU A 346 -16.10 9.81 -7.69
N CYS A 347 -16.87 8.98 -8.41
CA CYS A 347 -17.64 9.44 -9.56
C CYS A 347 -19.07 9.72 -9.15
N HIS A 348 -19.48 10.98 -9.28
CA HIS A 348 -20.81 11.42 -8.89
C HIS A 348 -21.48 12.23 -9.99
N GLY A 349 -22.79 12.08 -10.13
CA GLY A 349 -23.63 12.85 -11.02
C GLY A 349 -24.44 11.99 -11.99
N VAL A 350 -25.09 12.66 -12.94
CA VAL A 350 -26.08 12.06 -13.83
C VAL A 350 -25.55 12.02 -15.26
N CYS A 351 -25.69 10.86 -15.90
CA CYS A 351 -25.49 10.68 -17.33
C CYS A 351 -26.80 10.96 -18.07
N ALA A 352 -26.98 12.21 -18.49
CA ALA A 352 -28.14 12.65 -19.25
C ALA A 352 -27.75 13.05 -20.67
N TYR A 353 -28.59 12.71 -21.64
CA TYR A 353 -28.37 13.09 -23.03
C TYR A 353 -28.54 14.62 -23.21
N PRO A 354 -27.74 15.26 -24.09
CA PRO A 354 -26.62 14.68 -24.84
C PRO A 354 -25.40 14.42 -23.96
N LEU A 355 -24.87 13.19 -24.01
CA LEU A 355 -23.61 12.86 -23.36
C LEU A 355 -22.49 13.60 -24.10
N THR A 356 -21.65 14.31 -23.36
CA THR A 356 -20.50 15.03 -23.91
C THR A 356 -19.30 14.11 -24.04
N GLU A 357 -18.35 14.47 -24.89
CA GLU A 357 -17.11 13.70 -25.08
C GLU A 357 -16.28 13.60 -23.79
N HIS A 358 -16.39 14.59 -22.91
CA HIS A 358 -15.69 14.63 -21.61
C HIS A 358 -16.06 13.50 -20.64
N VAL A 359 -17.18 12.79 -20.85
CA VAL A 359 -17.56 11.60 -20.06
C VAL A 359 -17.36 10.30 -20.83
N THR A 360 -16.61 10.38 -21.94
CA THR A 360 -16.14 9.28 -22.80
C THR A 360 -17.18 8.17 -22.99
N PRO A 361 -18.44 8.47 -23.36
CA PRO A 361 -19.52 7.50 -23.29
C PRO A 361 -19.33 6.38 -24.30
N THR A 362 -19.64 5.13 -23.91
CA THR A 362 -19.67 4.02 -24.87
C THR A 362 -20.85 4.18 -25.83
N LYS A 363 -20.76 3.56 -27.01
CA LYS A 363 -21.90 3.50 -27.95
C LYS A 363 -23.15 2.93 -27.26
N HIS A 364 -22.98 1.92 -26.40
CA HIS A 364 -24.05 1.35 -25.59
C HIS A 364 -24.67 2.39 -24.65
N ALA A 365 -23.86 3.13 -23.89
CA ALA A 365 -24.32 4.17 -22.97
C ALA A 365 -25.13 5.27 -23.68
N ILE A 366 -24.70 5.66 -24.89
CA ILE A 366 -25.44 6.63 -25.73
C ILE A 366 -26.83 6.08 -26.10
N VAL A 367 -26.89 4.86 -26.64
CA VAL A 367 -28.15 4.21 -27.04
C VAL A 367 -29.07 3.99 -25.84
N GLN A 368 -28.53 3.49 -24.73
CA GLN A 368 -29.28 3.27 -23.48
C GLN A 368 -29.87 4.58 -22.95
N THR A 369 -29.09 5.66 -22.94
CA THR A 369 -29.56 6.97 -22.48
C THR A 369 -30.67 7.53 -23.41
N LEU A 370 -30.56 7.33 -24.72
CA LEU A 370 -31.61 7.69 -25.68
C LEU A 370 -32.89 6.86 -25.50
N VAL A 371 -32.76 5.54 -25.26
CA VAL A 371 -33.91 4.65 -24.99
C VAL A 371 -34.58 5.05 -23.68
N HIS A 372 -33.80 5.32 -22.64
CA HIS A 372 -34.31 5.80 -21.35
C HIS A 372 -35.07 7.12 -21.50
N LEU A 373 -34.55 8.08 -22.27
CA LEU A 373 -35.26 9.33 -22.55
C LEU A 373 -36.63 9.10 -23.19
N LYS A 374 -36.74 8.12 -24.09
CA LYS A 374 -37.99 7.81 -24.80
C LYS A 374 -38.95 6.97 -23.96
N ASN A 375 -38.43 6.01 -23.20
CA ASN A 375 -39.21 5.14 -22.32
C ASN A 375 -38.37 4.72 -21.09
N PRO A 376 -38.49 5.46 -19.96
CA PRO A 376 -37.77 5.16 -18.73
C PRO A 376 -38.05 3.78 -18.13
N GLN A 377 -39.20 3.17 -18.47
CA GLN A 377 -39.56 1.82 -17.99
C GLN A 377 -38.88 0.71 -18.78
N LYS A 378 -38.35 1.01 -19.97
CA LYS A 378 -37.71 0.02 -20.85
C LYS A 378 -36.19 -0.07 -20.64
N ALA A 379 -35.56 1.03 -20.22
CA ALA A 379 -34.12 1.07 -19.95
C ALA A 379 -33.83 2.06 -18.82
N SER A 380 -32.86 1.75 -17.97
CA SER A 380 -32.28 2.68 -17.00
C SER A 380 -31.35 3.69 -17.68
N LYS A 381 -31.00 4.78 -16.99
CA LYS A 381 -29.93 5.69 -17.46
C LYS A 381 -28.58 4.98 -17.37
N ALA A 382 -27.64 5.41 -18.21
CA ALA A 382 -26.23 5.08 -18.03
C ALA A 382 -25.74 5.55 -16.64
N CYS A 383 -24.79 4.83 -16.06
CA CYS A 383 -24.26 5.14 -14.73
C CYS A 383 -22.99 5.99 -14.84
N CYS A 384 -22.77 6.89 -13.87
CA CYS A 384 -21.52 7.60 -13.72
C CYS A 384 -20.55 6.72 -12.92
N VAL A 385 -19.49 6.24 -13.55
CA VAL A 385 -18.55 5.27 -12.96
C VAL A 385 -17.10 5.64 -13.24
N PRO A 386 -16.14 5.18 -12.43
CA PRO A 386 -14.72 5.32 -12.73
C PRO A 386 -14.36 4.64 -14.05
N THR A 387 -13.61 5.33 -14.90
CA THR A 387 -13.09 4.79 -16.16
C THR A 387 -11.59 4.58 -16.15
N LYS A 388 -10.90 5.26 -15.22
CA LYS A 388 -9.48 5.09 -14.96
C LYS A 388 -9.23 5.23 -13.47
N LEU A 389 -8.42 4.32 -12.95
CA LEU A 389 -7.99 4.31 -11.55
C LEU A 389 -6.46 4.44 -11.51
N ASP A 390 -5.96 5.29 -10.63
CA ASP A 390 -4.54 5.46 -10.36
C ASP A 390 -4.14 4.66 -9.11
N PRO A 391 -2.89 4.20 -9.02
CA PRO A 391 -2.40 3.44 -7.89
C PRO A 391 -1.98 4.31 -6.69
N ILE A 392 -1.82 3.68 -5.52
CA ILE A 392 -1.14 4.26 -4.34
C ILE A 392 -0.04 3.34 -3.82
N SER A 393 0.95 3.88 -3.11
CA SER A 393 1.93 3.06 -2.39
C SER A 393 1.42 2.77 -0.98
N ILE A 394 1.56 1.53 -0.52
CA ILE A 394 1.10 1.10 0.82
C ILE A 394 2.21 0.40 1.58
N LEU A 395 2.26 0.64 2.89
CA LEU A 395 3.05 -0.09 3.87
C LEU A 395 2.07 -0.79 4.83
N TYR A 396 2.13 -2.10 4.92
CA TYR A 396 1.17 -2.89 5.70
C TYR A 396 1.84 -4.08 6.40
N LEU A 397 1.14 -4.65 7.36
CA LEU A 397 1.53 -5.84 8.12
C LEU A 397 0.75 -7.05 7.58
N ASP A 398 1.48 -8.07 7.16
CA ASP A 398 0.91 -9.36 6.73
C ASP A 398 1.58 -10.50 7.48
N ALA A 399 0.81 -11.28 8.24
CA ALA A 399 1.31 -12.40 9.05
C ALA A 399 2.56 -12.07 9.91
N GLY A 400 2.63 -10.84 10.45
CA GLY A 400 3.78 -10.36 11.25
C GLY A 400 4.94 -9.76 10.44
N VAL A 401 4.86 -9.80 9.10
CA VAL A 401 5.86 -9.28 8.18
C VAL A 401 5.44 -7.90 7.67
N VAL A 402 6.28 -6.90 7.92
CA VAL A 402 6.04 -5.55 7.40
C VAL A 402 6.44 -5.52 5.92
N THR A 403 5.47 -5.18 5.07
CA THR A 403 5.54 -5.24 3.61
C THR A 403 5.20 -3.89 3.01
N TYR A 404 6.08 -3.40 2.14
CA TYR A 404 5.85 -2.24 1.30
C TYR A 404 5.47 -2.72 -0.11
N LYS A 405 4.37 -2.19 -0.66
CA LYS A 405 3.95 -2.41 -2.04
C LYS A 405 3.88 -1.08 -2.77
N PHE A 406 4.72 -0.92 -3.78
CA PHE A 406 4.74 0.21 -4.68
C PHE A 406 3.66 0.05 -5.74
N LYS A 407 2.96 1.14 -6.05
CA LYS A 407 1.88 1.19 -7.05
C LYS A 407 0.84 0.06 -6.89
N TYR A 408 0.16 0.06 -5.75
CA TYR A 408 -1.03 -0.76 -5.57
C TYR A 408 -2.20 -0.19 -6.39
N GLU A 409 -2.50 -0.86 -7.50
CA GLU A 409 -3.45 -0.45 -8.53
C GLU A 409 -4.91 -0.40 -8.06
N GLY A 410 -5.73 0.40 -8.76
CA GLY A 410 -7.18 0.40 -8.58
C GLY A 410 -7.70 1.21 -7.39
N MET A 411 -6.93 2.16 -6.86
CA MET A 411 -7.23 2.80 -5.57
C MET A 411 -7.82 4.20 -5.68
N VAL A 412 -7.38 5.01 -6.65
CA VAL A 412 -7.74 6.44 -6.77
C VAL A 412 -8.49 6.67 -8.06
N VAL A 413 -9.67 7.30 -8.02
CA VAL A 413 -10.39 7.69 -9.23
C VAL A 413 -9.63 8.78 -9.97
N SER A 414 -9.14 8.45 -11.16
CA SER A 414 -8.46 9.38 -12.06
C SER A 414 -9.48 10.09 -12.94
N GLU A 415 -10.36 9.30 -13.58
CA GLU A 415 -11.34 9.74 -14.57
C GLU A 415 -12.70 9.08 -14.35
N CYS A 416 -13.77 9.81 -14.70
CA CYS A 416 -15.15 9.35 -14.64
C CYS A 416 -15.78 9.36 -16.03
N GLY A 417 -16.68 8.43 -16.29
CA GLY A 417 -17.42 8.38 -17.53
C GLY A 417 -18.80 7.76 -17.38
N CYS A 418 -19.57 7.85 -18.46
CA CYS A 418 -20.90 7.27 -18.56
C CYS A 418 -20.82 5.90 -19.23
N ARG A 419 -21.26 4.85 -18.54
CA ARG A 419 -21.21 3.46 -19.01
C ARG A 419 -22.60 2.84 -19.04
#